data_AF-A0AAN9E2I7-F1
#
_entry.id   AF-A0AAN9E2I7-F1
#
_cell.length_a   1.000
_cell.length_b   1.000
_cell.length_c   1.000
_cell.angle_alpha   90.00
_cell.angle_beta   90.00
_cell.angle_gamma   90.00
#
_symmetry.space_group_name_H-M   'P 1'
#
loop_
_entity.id
_entity.type
_entity.pdbx_description
1 polymer ?
#
loop_
_entity_poly.entity_id
_entity_poly.type
_entity_poly.pdbx_seq_one_letter_code
_entity_poly.pdbx_strand_id
1 'polypeptide(L)'
;MGGLSLMHYVGVALTSRPCPQQLKLCSYEFRVRVQCCSNVGVCRQQVLEQVDKELTKGDDRAALALVKDSQGKPGGLSCFGAARQVPQRLYTLDELKLNGIEAISLLSPVDTTLGSIERNLQIAAIVGGLAAWNAFGISPQQIFYISLGLLFLWTLDAVSFGGGIGSLVLDTIGHSISQKYHNRVIQHEAGHFLVAYLVGILPKSYTISSLDALKKEGSLNVQAGTAFVDFEFLEEVNAGKVSAATLNRFSCIALAGVSTEYLIYGFAEGGLNDIKQLDLLLKGLGFTQKKADSQVRWSVLNTVLLLRRHEAARAKLAEAMSMGNSVGSCIDIIENSIDVSDL
;
A
#
# COMPACT_ATOMS: atom_id res chain seq x y z
N MET A 1 -21.31 29.50 -90.36
CA MET A 1 -21.28 30.94 -90.71
C MET A 1 -20.67 31.69 -89.56
N GLY A 2 -19.74 32.60 -89.84
CA GLY A 2 -19.32 33.67 -88.93
C GLY A 2 -18.22 33.29 -87.93
N GLY A 3 -16.98 33.24 -88.41
CA GLY A 3 -15.85 33.62 -87.57
C GLY A 3 -15.74 35.14 -87.51
N LEU A 4 -15.30 35.68 -86.38
CA LEU A 4 -14.58 36.95 -86.35
C LEU A 4 -13.66 37.01 -85.12
N SER A 5 -12.39 37.16 -85.45
CA SER A 5 -11.21 37.37 -84.63
C SER A 5 -10.95 38.87 -84.49
N LEU A 6 -10.31 39.31 -83.39
CA LEU A 6 -9.33 40.42 -83.23
C LEU A 6 -9.34 40.88 -81.76
N MET A 7 -8.40 40.47 -80.91
CA MET A 7 -7.05 41.04 -80.67
C MET A 7 -7.02 42.47 -80.07
N HIS A 8 -6.61 42.61 -78.79
CA HIS A 8 -5.24 42.97 -78.37
C HIS A 8 -5.11 43.12 -76.82
N TYR A 9 -4.12 42.43 -76.23
CA TYR A 9 -3.02 42.90 -75.33
C TYR A 9 -3.25 44.21 -74.51
N VAL A 10 -2.93 44.41 -73.21
CA VAL A 10 -1.91 43.95 -72.22
C VAL A 10 -2.49 44.24 -70.81
N GLY A 11 -2.14 43.48 -69.75
CA GLY A 11 -2.24 43.98 -68.38
C GLY A 11 -2.15 42.92 -67.28
N VAL A 12 -1.10 42.99 -66.46
CA VAL A 12 -0.61 42.00 -65.47
C VAL A 12 -1.28 42.16 -64.09
N ALA A 13 -1.25 41.05 -63.32
CA ALA A 13 -1.34 40.91 -61.84
C ALA A 13 -2.72 41.03 -61.17
N LEU A 14 -3.12 40.21 -60.18
CA LEU A 14 -2.50 39.11 -59.43
C LEU A 14 -3.64 38.25 -58.83
N THR A 15 -3.63 36.95 -59.16
CA THR A 15 -3.87 35.73 -58.34
C THR A 15 -4.68 35.80 -57.04
N SER A 16 -5.52 34.85 -56.62
CA SER A 16 -6.31 33.74 -57.20
C SER A 16 -6.95 33.00 -55.99
N ARG A 17 -8.27 32.81 -56.02
CA ARG A 17 -9.07 31.88 -55.17
C ARG A 17 -9.39 30.60 -56.01
N PRO A 18 -10.15 29.59 -55.51
CA PRO A 18 -9.98 28.74 -54.32
C PRO A 18 -10.25 27.21 -54.59
N CYS A 19 -10.18 26.40 -53.51
CA CYS A 19 -10.89 25.11 -53.25
C CYS A 19 -10.34 23.78 -53.83
N PRO A 20 -10.67 22.58 -53.26
CA PRO A 20 -11.11 22.22 -51.90
C PRO A 20 -10.20 21.18 -51.19
N GLN A 21 -10.46 20.98 -49.90
CA GLN A 21 -9.75 20.14 -48.95
C GLN A 21 -10.00 18.62 -49.11
N GLN A 22 -8.94 17.82 -48.96
CA GLN A 22 -9.00 16.40 -48.58
C GLN A 22 -8.15 16.19 -47.32
N LEU A 23 -8.76 15.68 -46.24
CA LEU A 23 -8.09 15.30 -45.01
C LEU A 23 -7.16 14.10 -45.26
N LYS A 24 -5.86 14.25 -44.95
CA LYS A 24 -4.91 13.14 -44.84
C LYS A 24 -4.83 12.66 -43.40
N LEU A 25 -5.13 11.39 -43.18
CA LEU A 25 -4.81 10.64 -41.97
C LEU A 25 -3.29 10.42 -41.93
N CYS A 26 -2.59 11.01 -40.97
CA CYS A 26 -1.17 10.70 -40.73
C CYS A 26 -1.08 9.59 -39.69
N SER A 27 -0.75 8.38 -40.14
CA SER A 27 -0.32 7.27 -39.29
C SER A 27 1.11 7.52 -38.81
N TYR A 28 1.29 7.76 -37.51
CA TYR A 28 2.60 7.80 -36.87
C TYR A 28 3.07 6.36 -36.62
N GLU A 29 4.06 5.89 -37.39
CA GLU A 29 4.78 4.65 -37.04
C GLU A 29 5.74 4.92 -35.88
N PHE A 30 5.43 4.34 -34.72
CA PHE A 30 6.31 4.35 -33.56
C PHE A 30 7.37 3.25 -33.73
N ARG A 31 8.54 3.63 -34.27
CA ARG A 31 9.69 2.72 -34.39
C ARG A 31 10.40 2.60 -33.03
N VAL A 32 10.08 1.56 -32.28
CA VAL A 32 10.82 1.20 -31.05
C VAL A 32 12.21 0.70 -31.45
N ARG A 33 13.24 1.43 -31.05
CA ARG A 33 14.65 1.03 -31.23
C ARG A 33 15.07 0.19 -30.02
N VAL A 34 14.96 -1.13 -30.13
CA VAL A 34 15.48 -2.05 -29.12
C VAL A 34 17.00 -2.07 -29.24
N GLN A 35 17.69 -1.52 -28.24
CA GLN A 35 19.14 -1.60 -28.12
C GLN A 35 19.50 -2.90 -27.39
N CYS A 36 19.94 -3.91 -28.15
CA CYS A 36 20.41 -5.17 -27.62
C CYS A 36 21.82 -4.99 -27.04
N CYS A 37 21.95 -4.89 -25.72
CA CYS A 37 23.25 -5.05 -25.05
C CYS A 37 23.47 -6.53 -24.75
N SER A 38 24.40 -7.15 -25.46
CA SER A 38 24.92 -8.48 -25.18
C SER A 38 25.89 -8.43 -24.00
N ASN A 39 25.36 -8.57 -22.79
CA ASN A 39 26.06 -9.09 -21.62
C ASN A 39 25.09 -10.08 -20.95
N VAL A 40 25.58 -11.22 -20.50
CA VAL A 40 24.81 -12.20 -19.71
C VAL A 40 24.61 -11.62 -18.29
N GLY A 41 23.92 -10.49 -18.21
CA GLY A 41 23.31 -9.98 -16.99
C GLY A 41 21.87 -10.49 -17.00
N VAL A 42 21.50 -11.26 -15.98
CA VAL A 42 20.09 -11.64 -15.80
C VAL A 42 19.29 -10.35 -15.73
N CYS A 43 18.31 -10.19 -16.63
CA CYS A 43 17.49 -8.99 -16.64
C CYS A 43 16.72 -8.93 -15.31
N ARG A 44 16.76 -7.80 -14.59
CA ARG A 44 16.03 -7.59 -13.33
C ARG A 44 14.57 -8.06 -13.42
N GLN A 45 13.93 -7.77 -14.56
CA GLN A 45 12.55 -8.17 -14.83
C GLN A 45 12.36 -9.70 -14.79
N GLN A 46 13.30 -10.48 -15.35
CA GLN A 46 13.25 -11.93 -15.31
C GLN A 46 13.41 -12.48 -13.89
N VAL A 47 14.27 -11.85 -13.07
CA VAL A 47 14.41 -12.22 -11.65
C VAL A 47 13.10 -11.98 -10.91
N LEU A 48 12.49 -10.82 -11.13
CA LEU A 48 11.25 -10.43 -10.45
C LEU A 48 10.05 -11.28 -10.88
N GLU A 49 9.97 -11.68 -12.15
CA GLU A 49 8.98 -12.66 -12.62
C GLU A 49 9.15 -14.04 -11.95
N GLN A 50 10.40 -14.48 -11.74
CA GLN A 50 10.68 -15.71 -11.00
C GLN A 50 10.31 -15.58 -9.52
N VAL A 51 10.59 -14.43 -8.90
CA VAL A 51 10.17 -14.13 -7.52
C VAL A 51 8.65 -14.22 -7.39
N ASP A 52 7.90 -13.56 -8.27
CA ASP A 52 6.43 -13.64 -8.27
C ASP A 52 5.92 -15.08 -8.42
N LYS A 53 6.58 -15.89 -9.27
CA LYS A 53 6.24 -17.30 -9.47
C LYS A 53 6.47 -18.13 -8.21
N GLU A 54 7.60 -17.97 -7.53
CA GLU A 54 7.89 -18.71 -6.30
C GLU A 54 7.00 -18.27 -5.13
N LEU A 55 6.72 -16.96 -5.00
CA LEU A 55 5.75 -16.44 -4.03
C LEU A 55 4.34 -17.01 -4.25
N THR A 56 3.91 -17.11 -5.51
CA THR A 56 2.59 -17.68 -5.87
C THR A 56 2.49 -19.17 -5.51
N LYS A 57 3.60 -19.91 -5.57
CA LYS A 57 3.66 -21.31 -5.13
C LYS A 57 3.74 -21.47 -3.61
N GLY A 58 4.00 -20.37 -2.88
CA GLY A 58 4.28 -20.38 -1.44
C GLY A 58 5.69 -20.83 -1.08
N ASP A 59 6.64 -20.84 -2.03
CA ASP A 59 8.06 -21.12 -1.76
C ASP A 59 8.80 -19.84 -1.40
N ASP A 60 8.54 -19.36 -0.18
CA ASP A 60 9.09 -18.10 0.33
C ASP A 60 10.63 -18.13 0.43
N ARG A 61 11.23 -19.31 0.66
CA ARG A 61 12.68 -19.49 0.74
C ARG A 61 13.35 -19.33 -0.62
N ALA A 62 12.78 -19.95 -1.66
CA ALA A 62 13.28 -19.81 -3.03
C ALA A 62 13.13 -18.36 -3.52
N ALA A 63 12.01 -17.71 -3.25
CA ALA A 63 11.79 -16.30 -3.58
C ALA A 63 12.84 -15.38 -2.92
N LEU A 64 13.10 -15.56 -1.62
CA LEU A 64 14.12 -14.78 -0.93
C LEU A 64 15.53 -15.06 -1.44
N ALA A 65 15.85 -16.32 -1.80
CA ALA A 65 17.13 -16.67 -2.37
C ALA A 65 17.40 -15.93 -3.69
N LEU A 66 16.40 -15.84 -4.58
CA LEU A 66 16.51 -15.09 -5.84
C LEU A 66 16.79 -13.59 -5.62
N VAL A 67 16.14 -13.00 -4.62
CA VAL A 67 16.35 -11.59 -4.24
C VAL A 67 17.76 -11.38 -3.67
N LYS A 68 18.19 -12.24 -2.75
CA LYS A 68 19.55 -12.19 -2.17
C LYS A 68 20.63 -12.42 -3.24
N ASP A 69 20.39 -13.32 -4.18
CA ASP A 69 21.31 -13.61 -5.27
C ASP A 69 21.43 -12.44 -6.27
N SER A 70 20.40 -11.61 -6.41
CA SER A 70 20.41 -10.44 -7.29
C SER A 70 20.85 -9.15 -6.58
N GLN A 71 20.97 -9.19 -5.25
CA GLN A 71 21.33 -8.04 -4.42
C GLN A 71 22.75 -7.54 -4.76
N GLY A 72 22.89 -6.23 -5.01
CA GLY A 72 24.18 -5.57 -5.23
C GLY A 72 24.86 -5.88 -6.57
N LYS A 73 24.23 -6.67 -7.46
CA LYS A 73 24.77 -6.95 -8.80
C LYS A 73 24.45 -5.81 -9.79
N PRO A 74 25.31 -5.54 -10.79
CA PRO A 74 25.03 -4.56 -11.83
C PRO A 74 23.75 -4.93 -12.60
N GLY A 75 22.74 -4.05 -12.56
CA GLY A 75 21.42 -4.32 -13.16
C GLY A 75 20.53 -5.29 -12.34
N GLY A 76 20.93 -5.62 -11.11
CA GLY A 76 20.15 -6.40 -10.15
C GLY A 76 19.32 -5.53 -9.21
N LEU A 77 19.17 -5.98 -7.95
CA LEU A 77 18.42 -5.26 -6.91
C LEU A 77 19.40 -4.46 -6.04
N SER A 78 19.29 -3.14 -6.09
CA SER A 78 20.20 -2.21 -5.42
C SER A 78 19.64 -1.69 -4.10
N CYS A 79 18.32 -1.60 -3.97
CA CYS A 79 17.65 -1.00 -2.83
C CYS A 79 17.31 -2.02 -1.72
N PHE A 80 17.21 -3.31 -2.06
CA PHE A 80 16.88 -4.35 -1.08
C PHE A 80 17.89 -4.38 0.09
N GLY A 81 17.40 -4.10 1.30
CA GLY A 81 18.24 -4.07 2.51
C GLY A 81 19.35 -3.01 2.53
N ALA A 82 19.34 -2.08 1.58
CA ALA A 82 20.42 -1.11 1.37
C ALA A 82 20.20 0.22 2.09
N ALA A 83 19.07 0.41 2.77
CA ALA A 83 18.73 1.71 3.32
C ALA A 83 19.65 2.15 4.46
N ARG A 84 20.15 3.38 4.35
CA ARG A 84 20.89 4.07 5.41
C ARG A 84 19.97 4.45 6.57
N GLN A 85 20.03 3.60 7.58
CA GLN A 85 19.32 3.73 8.86
C GLN A 85 20.05 4.66 9.84
N VAL A 86 19.27 5.20 10.78
CA VAL A 86 19.75 6.02 11.88
C VAL A 86 20.50 5.16 12.90
N PRO A 87 21.66 5.59 13.43
CA PRO A 87 22.39 4.85 14.46
C PRO A 87 21.52 4.52 15.67
N GLN A 88 21.62 3.29 16.18
CA GLN A 88 20.85 2.88 17.35
C GLN A 88 21.44 3.50 18.63
N ARG A 89 20.65 4.37 19.28
CA ARG A 89 20.93 4.95 20.59
C ARG A 89 19.63 5.32 21.31
N LEU A 90 19.72 5.75 22.55
CA LEU A 90 18.57 6.20 23.31
C LEU A 90 18.13 7.58 22.83
N TYR A 91 16.98 7.65 22.15
CA TYR A 91 16.39 8.91 21.71
C TYR A 91 15.34 9.43 22.70
N THR A 92 15.31 10.75 22.89
CA THR A 92 14.29 11.41 23.71
C THR A 92 13.09 11.85 22.86
N LEU A 93 11.97 12.17 23.52
CA LEU A 93 10.81 12.75 22.83
C LEU A 93 11.13 14.14 22.26
N ASP A 94 12.02 14.90 22.89
CA ASP A 94 12.42 16.21 22.39
C ASP A 94 13.26 16.08 21.12
N GLU A 95 14.12 15.07 21.01
CA GLU A 95 14.85 14.79 19.77
C GLU A 95 13.91 14.41 18.61
N LEU A 96 12.83 13.67 18.89
CA LEU A 96 11.78 13.42 17.89
C LEU A 96 11.11 14.72 17.44
N LYS A 97 10.72 15.59 18.39
CA LYS A 97 10.12 16.90 18.10
C LYS A 97 11.05 17.80 17.31
N LEU A 98 12.35 17.80 17.60
CA LEU A 98 13.36 18.54 16.84
C LEU A 98 13.46 18.07 15.38
N ASN A 99 13.13 16.81 15.11
CA ASN A 99 13.00 16.26 13.76
C ASN A 99 11.59 16.46 13.17
N GLY A 100 10.73 17.27 13.80
CA GLY A 100 9.36 17.50 13.38
C GLY A 100 8.50 16.22 13.44
N ILE A 101 8.68 15.41 14.50
CA ILE A 101 7.90 14.20 14.73
C ILE A 101 7.16 14.33 16.06
N GLU A 102 5.83 14.36 15.99
CA GLU A 102 4.95 14.36 17.15
C GLU A 102 4.53 12.93 17.50
N ALA A 103 5.22 12.32 18.46
CA ALA A 103 5.00 10.93 18.84
C ALA A 103 3.54 10.62 19.24
N ILE A 104 2.82 11.58 19.84
CA ILE A 104 1.43 11.40 20.26
C ILE A 104 0.51 11.23 19.04
N SER A 105 0.65 12.09 18.04
CA SER A 105 -0.13 12.09 16.81
C SER A 105 0.14 10.86 15.92
N LEU A 106 1.30 10.22 16.11
CA LEU A 106 1.73 9.03 15.36
C LEU A 106 1.38 7.72 16.08
N LEU A 107 1.63 7.64 17.39
CA LEU A 107 1.50 6.40 18.19
C LEU A 107 0.14 6.25 18.88
N SER A 108 -0.76 7.21 18.72
CA SER A 108 -2.16 7.10 19.18
C SER A 108 -3.12 7.21 18.01
N PRO A 109 -3.23 6.17 17.14
CA PRO A 109 -4.17 6.20 16.04
C PRO A 109 -5.61 6.40 16.53
N VAL A 110 -6.34 7.32 15.90
CA VAL A 110 -7.75 7.58 16.20
C VAL A 110 -8.56 7.39 14.93
N ASP A 111 -9.39 6.34 14.90
CA ASP A 111 -10.21 6.03 13.73
C ASP A 111 -11.40 7.01 13.63
N THR A 112 -11.20 8.09 12.85
CA THR A 112 -12.24 9.10 12.63
C THR A 112 -13.08 8.81 11.40
N THR A 113 -12.49 8.27 10.33
CA THR A 113 -13.18 8.09 9.05
C THR A 113 -14.08 6.87 9.07
N LEU A 114 -13.55 5.69 9.38
CA LEU A 114 -14.34 4.46 9.42
C LEU A 114 -15.33 4.51 10.59
N GLY A 115 -14.94 5.05 11.75
CA GLY A 115 -15.85 5.29 12.88
C GLY A 115 -17.03 6.22 12.54
N SER A 116 -16.82 7.24 11.70
CA SER A 116 -17.93 8.10 11.21
C SER A 116 -18.86 7.34 10.26
N ILE A 117 -18.31 6.50 9.38
CA ILE A 117 -19.07 5.65 8.46
C ILE A 117 -19.91 4.64 9.25
N GLU A 118 -19.31 3.96 10.22
CA GLU A 118 -20.01 3.03 11.11
C GLU A 118 -21.18 3.72 11.82
N ARG A 119 -20.95 4.88 12.44
CA ARG A 119 -22.00 5.65 13.11
C ARG A 119 -23.13 6.04 12.15
N ASN A 120 -22.80 6.49 10.93
CA ASN A 120 -23.81 6.86 9.94
C ASN A 120 -24.62 5.64 9.47
N LEU A 121 -23.98 4.48 9.31
CA LEU A 121 -24.66 3.22 9.00
C LEU A 121 -25.59 2.79 10.14
N GLN A 122 -25.17 2.93 11.40
CA GLN A 122 -26.02 2.65 12.56
C GLN A 122 -27.25 3.56 12.59
N ILE A 123 -27.07 4.87 12.35
CA ILE A 123 -28.20 5.82 12.24
C ILE A 123 -29.13 5.43 11.10
N ALA A 124 -28.58 5.12 9.91
CA ALA A 124 -29.36 4.68 8.76
C ALA A 124 -30.13 3.37 9.04
N ALA A 125 -29.53 2.43 9.77
CA ALA A 125 -30.17 1.18 10.17
C ALA A 125 -31.33 1.42 11.15
N ILE A 126 -31.16 2.32 12.13
CA ILE A 126 -32.22 2.69 13.08
C ILE A 126 -33.38 3.38 12.35
N VAL A 127 -33.08 4.41 11.53
CA VAL A 127 -34.10 5.15 10.78
C VAL A 127 -34.81 4.24 9.77
N GLY A 128 -34.05 3.41 9.06
CA GLY A 128 -34.58 2.42 8.14
C GLY A 128 -35.45 1.37 8.84
N GLY A 129 -35.04 0.91 10.02
CA GLY A 129 -35.81 0.00 10.86
C GLY A 129 -37.14 0.61 11.34
N LEU A 130 -37.13 1.87 11.77
CA LEU A 130 -38.34 2.61 12.14
C LEU A 130 -39.28 2.84 10.95
N ALA A 131 -38.72 3.19 9.79
CA ALA A 131 -39.49 3.34 8.56
C ALA A 131 -40.11 2.00 8.12
N ALA A 132 -39.35 0.91 8.19
CA ALA A 132 -39.82 -0.43 7.86
C ALA A 132 -40.90 -0.92 8.84
N TRP A 133 -40.75 -0.65 10.14
CA TRP A 133 -41.80 -0.88 11.13
C TRP A 133 -43.08 -0.21 10.65
N ASN A 134 -43.03 1.10 10.39
CA ASN A 134 -44.21 1.89 10.05
C ASN A 134 -44.84 1.47 8.71
N ALA A 135 -44.03 1.25 7.67
CA ALA A 135 -44.48 0.95 6.33
C ALA A 135 -45.05 -0.47 6.18
N PHE A 136 -44.45 -1.46 6.86
CA PHE A 136 -44.85 -2.87 6.75
C PHE A 136 -45.71 -3.35 7.91
N GLY A 137 -46.03 -2.48 8.88
CA GLY A 137 -46.87 -2.83 10.03
C GLY A 137 -46.29 -3.98 10.86
N ILE A 138 -44.96 -4.02 11.01
CA ILE A 138 -44.24 -5.12 11.66
C ILE A 138 -44.73 -5.26 13.11
N SER A 139 -45.13 -6.47 13.51
CA SER A 139 -45.65 -6.72 14.84
C SER A 139 -44.54 -6.74 15.90
N PRO A 140 -44.84 -6.44 17.18
CA PRO A 140 -43.86 -6.53 18.26
C PRO A 140 -43.16 -7.89 18.37
N GLN A 141 -43.88 -8.99 18.09
CA GLN A 141 -43.32 -10.34 18.08
C GLN A 141 -42.30 -10.54 16.94
N GLN A 142 -42.58 -10.01 15.75
CA GLN A 142 -41.65 -10.08 14.62
C GLN A 142 -40.37 -9.30 14.91
N ILE A 143 -40.48 -8.13 15.56
CA ILE A 143 -39.33 -7.33 15.96
C ILE A 143 -38.47 -8.07 16.97
N PHE A 144 -39.09 -8.74 17.95
CA PHE A 144 -38.39 -9.61 18.88
C PHE A 144 -37.61 -10.73 18.16
N TYR A 145 -38.22 -11.42 17.20
CA TYR A 145 -37.51 -12.47 16.45
C TYR A 145 -36.38 -11.92 15.56
N ILE A 146 -36.59 -10.78 14.91
CA ILE A 146 -35.56 -10.12 14.09
C ILE A 146 -34.37 -9.71 14.97
N SER A 147 -34.63 -9.04 16.10
CA SER A 147 -33.60 -8.61 17.04
C SER A 147 -32.85 -9.79 17.66
N LEU A 148 -33.56 -10.88 18.01
CA LEU A 148 -32.93 -12.11 18.49
C LEU A 148 -32.04 -12.74 17.41
N GLY A 149 -32.51 -12.76 16.16
CA GLY A 149 -31.73 -13.25 15.02
C GLY A 149 -30.47 -12.40 14.76
N LEU A 150 -30.59 -11.08 14.79
CA LEU A 150 -29.45 -10.16 14.65
C LEU A 150 -28.45 -10.31 15.81
N LEU A 151 -28.93 -10.44 17.04
CA LEU A 151 -28.08 -10.67 18.21
C LEU A 151 -27.36 -12.02 18.11
N PHE A 152 -28.03 -13.06 17.60
CA PHE A 152 -27.42 -14.35 17.34
C PHE A 152 -26.33 -14.24 16.27
N LEU A 153 -26.60 -13.60 15.12
CA LEU A 153 -25.62 -13.40 14.07
C LEU A 153 -24.41 -12.59 14.55
N TRP A 154 -24.65 -11.53 15.32
CA TRP A 154 -23.59 -10.72 15.93
C TRP A 154 -22.74 -11.53 16.91
N THR A 155 -23.38 -12.35 17.75
CA THR A 155 -22.68 -13.23 18.69
C THR A 155 -21.89 -14.32 17.96
N LEU A 156 -22.46 -14.89 16.90
CA LEU A 156 -21.81 -15.89 16.06
C LEU A 156 -20.57 -15.29 15.39
N ASP A 157 -20.66 -14.08 14.85
CA ASP A 157 -19.50 -13.37 14.29
C ASP A 157 -18.43 -13.09 15.37
N ALA A 158 -18.83 -12.57 16.53
CA ALA A 158 -17.91 -12.28 17.63
C ALA A 158 -17.19 -13.53 18.16
N VAL A 159 -17.88 -14.65 18.28
CA VAL A 159 -17.32 -15.90 18.86
C VAL A 159 -16.61 -16.76 17.82
N SER A 160 -17.21 -16.95 16.64
CA SER A 160 -16.65 -17.84 15.61
C SER A 160 -15.58 -17.16 14.76
N PHE A 161 -15.70 -15.84 14.55
CA PHE A 161 -14.84 -15.08 13.65
C PHE A 161 -14.18 -13.88 14.33
N GLY A 162 -14.31 -13.71 15.65
CA GLY A 162 -13.70 -12.56 16.35
C GLY A 162 -14.21 -11.19 15.86
N GLY A 163 -15.38 -11.13 15.21
CA GLY A 163 -15.91 -9.93 14.57
C GLY A 163 -15.42 -9.68 13.14
N GLY A 164 -14.82 -10.68 12.49
CA GLY A 164 -14.26 -10.58 11.14
C GLY A 164 -15.29 -10.28 10.04
N ILE A 165 -16.52 -10.81 10.14
CA ILE A 165 -17.55 -10.55 9.13
C ILE A 165 -18.02 -9.09 9.22
N GLY A 166 -18.27 -8.59 10.43
CA GLY A 166 -18.63 -7.19 10.64
C GLY A 166 -17.56 -6.23 10.17
N SER A 167 -16.29 -6.49 10.49
CA SER A 167 -15.17 -5.64 10.05
C SER A 167 -14.99 -5.67 8.53
N LEU A 168 -15.16 -6.84 7.88
CA LEU A 168 -15.10 -6.97 6.43
C LEU A 168 -16.21 -6.17 5.73
N VAL A 169 -17.44 -6.22 6.25
CA VAL A 169 -18.56 -5.43 5.70
C VAL A 169 -18.29 -3.94 5.87
N LEU A 170 -17.85 -3.51 7.05
CA LEU A 170 -17.50 -2.11 7.32
C LEU A 170 -16.36 -1.62 6.42
N ASP A 171 -15.29 -2.39 6.28
CA ASP A 171 -14.15 -2.07 5.41
C ASP A 171 -14.57 -2.00 3.95
N THR A 172 -15.39 -2.95 3.47
CA THR A 172 -15.90 -2.96 2.08
C THR A 172 -16.76 -1.73 1.81
N ILE A 173 -17.64 -1.36 2.74
CA ILE A 173 -18.46 -0.15 2.61
C ILE A 173 -17.59 1.11 2.71
N GLY A 174 -16.62 1.13 3.62
CA GLY A 174 -15.66 2.22 3.78
C GLY A 174 -14.90 2.49 2.49
N HIS A 175 -14.38 1.43 1.87
CA HIS A 175 -13.72 1.47 0.57
C HIS A 175 -14.63 1.95 -0.57
N SER A 176 -15.89 1.51 -0.58
CA SER A 176 -16.86 1.87 -1.63
C SER A 176 -17.36 3.32 -1.54
N ILE A 177 -17.51 3.84 -0.33
CA ILE A 177 -18.15 5.15 -0.08
C ILE A 177 -17.11 6.26 0.15
N SER A 178 -15.93 5.93 0.67
CA SER A 178 -14.92 6.92 1.07
C SER A 178 -13.62 6.73 0.31
N GLN A 179 -13.43 7.54 -0.74
CA GLN A 179 -12.14 7.62 -1.45
C GLN A 179 -11.00 8.04 -0.50
N LYS A 180 -11.32 8.86 0.52
CA LYS A 180 -10.34 9.27 1.55
C LYS A 180 -9.83 8.06 2.34
N TYR A 181 -10.73 7.17 2.75
CA TYR A 181 -10.36 5.96 3.48
C TYR A 181 -9.54 5.02 2.60
N HIS A 182 -10.01 4.75 1.37
CA HIS A 182 -9.29 3.91 0.42
C HIS A 182 -7.87 4.42 0.13
N ASN A 183 -7.73 5.71 -0.17
CA ASN A 183 -6.42 6.32 -0.40
C ASN A 183 -5.54 6.25 0.85
N ARG A 184 -6.09 6.40 2.05
CA ARG A 184 -5.33 6.27 3.31
C ARG A 184 -4.80 4.85 3.49
N VAL A 185 -5.60 3.81 3.27
CA VAL A 185 -5.17 2.41 3.39
C VAL A 185 -4.10 2.06 2.35
N ILE A 186 -4.26 2.47 1.07
CA ILE A 186 -3.22 2.24 0.06
C ILE A 186 -1.88 2.83 0.48
N GLN A 187 -1.89 4.07 0.98
CA GLN A 187 -0.67 4.74 1.42
C GLN A 187 -0.07 4.04 2.66
N HIS A 188 -0.91 3.58 3.58
CA HIS A 188 -0.50 2.80 4.75
C HIS A 188 0.26 1.53 4.33
N GLU A 189 -0.33 0.74 3.43
CA GLU A 189 0.27 -0.51 2.95
C GLU A 189 1.52 -0.27 2.10
N ALA A 190 1.55 0.78 1.28
CA ALA A 190 2.75 1.17 0.54
C ALA A 190 3.90 1.55 1.49
N GLY A 191 3.59 2.13 2.64
CA GLY A 191 4.56 2.39 3.71
C GLY A 191 5.20 1.11 4.24
N HIS A 192 4.37 0.14 4.63
CA HIS A 192 4.78 -1.20 5.06
C HIS A 192 5.67 -1.89 4.02
N PHE A 193 5.21 -1.95 2.78
CA PHE A 193 5.92 -2.58 1.67
C PHE A 193 7.29 -1.94 1.44
N LEU A 194 7.34 -0.60 1.31
CA LEU A 194 8.58 0.12 1.02
C LEU A 194 9.60 -0.07 2.13
N VAL A 195 9.20 0.13 3.39
CA VAL A 195 10.12 0.04 4.53
C VAL A 195 10.64 -1.38 4.68
N ALA A 196 9.78 -2.40 4.55
CA ALA A 196 10.20 -3.79 4.60
C ALA A 196 11.29 -4.09 3.56
N TYR A 197 11.05 -3.72 2.31
CA TYR A 197 11.99 -3.95 1.22
C TYR A 197 13.34 -3.26 1.48
N LEU A 198 13.31 -2.00 1.91
CA LEU A 198 14.48 -1.19 2.21
C LEU A 198 15.30 -1.69 3.41
N VAL A 199 14.66 -2.28 4.42
CA VAL A 199 15.36 -2.86 5.59
C VAL A 199 15.76 -4.33 5.39
N GLY A 200 15.44 -4.91 4.23
CA GLY A 200 15.90 -6.23 3.80
C GLY A 200 14.95 -7.38 4.15
N ILE A 201 13.66 -7.09 4.28
CA ILE A 201 12.59 -8.08 4.44
C ILE A 201 11.76 -8.08 3.16
N LEU A 202 11.63 -9.24 2.52
CA LEU A 202 10.92 -9.36 1.24
C LEU A 202 9.39 -9.32 1.48
N PRO A 203 8.65 -8.38 0.86
CA PRO A 203 7.20 -8.45 0.82
C PRO A 203 6.74 -9.70 0.06
N LYS A 204 5.78 -10.43 0.62
CA LYS A 204 5.23 -11.68 0.07
C LYS A 204 3.95 -11.43 -0.73
N SER A 205 3.06 -10.63 -0.17
CA SER A 205 1.79 -10.25 -0.77
C SER A 205 1.30 -8.96 -0.14
N TYR A 206 0.33 -8.32 -0.77
CA TYR A 206 -0.37 -7.18 -0.20
C TYR A 206 -1.86 -7.22 -0.57
N THR A 207 -2.67 -6.64 0.30
CA THR A 207 -4.12 -6.52 0.17
C THR A 207 -4.54 -5.13 0.59
N ILE A 208 -5.36 -4.47 -0.23
CA ILE A 208 -5.78 -3.08 0.00
C ILE A 208 -7.13 -3.02 0.71
N SER A 209 -7.91 -4.11 0.66
CA SER A 209 -9.17 -4.24 1.39
C SER A 209 -9.28 -5.61 2.06
N SER A 210 -10.11 -5.71 3.09
CA SER A 210 -10.49 -6.98 3.73
C SER A 210 -11.13 -7.95 2.75
N LEU A 211 -11.84 -7.45 1.74
CA LEU A 211 -12.42 -8.28 0.69
C LEU A 211 -11.33 -8.89 -0.21
N ASP A 212 -10.31 -8.11 -0.55
CA ASP A 212 -9.16 -8.61 -1.31
C ASP A 212 -8.37 -9.64 -0.49
N ALA A 213 -8.24 -9.42 0.82
CA ALA A 213 -7.66 -10.39 1.74
C ALA A 213 -8.45 -11.69 1.80
N LEU A 214 -9.79 -11.64 1.93
CA LEU A 214 -10.63 -12.83 1.89
C LEU A 214 -10.47 -13.61 0.57
N LYS A 215 -10.43 -12.91 -0.58
CA LYS A 215 -10.29 -13.55 -1.89
C LYS A 215 -8.93 -14.22 -2.07
N LYS A 216 -7.85 -13.60 -1.54
CA LYS A 216 -6.49 -14.12 -1.68
C LYS A 216 -6.13 -15.18 -0.63
N GLU A 217 -6.58 -15.00 0.61
CA GLU A 217 -6.15 -15.82 1.76
C GLU A 217 -7.25 -16.76 2.27
N GLY A 218 -8.50 -16.61 1.82
CA GLY A 218 -9.61 -17.49 2.19
C GLY A 218 -10.08 -17.35 3.64
N SER A 219 -9.63 -16.33 4.36
CA SER A 219 -9.92 -16.12 5.78
C SER A 219 -10.77 -14.86 5.98
N LEU A 220 -11.83 -14.98 6.80
CA LEU A 220 -12.79 -13.91 7.10
C LEU A 220 -12.28 -12.92 8.17
N ASN A 221 -11.13 -13.19 8.78
CA ASN A 221 -10.59 -12.40 9.89
C ASN A 221 -9.34 -11.59 9.50
N VAL A 222 -9.09 -11.43 8.20
CA VAL A 222 -7.90 -10.75 7.70
C VAL A 222 -8.28 -9.36 7.22
N GLN A 223 -7.64 -8.35 7.81
CA GLN A 223 -7.74 -6.96 7.37
C GLN A 223 -6.82 -6.71 6.17
N ALA A 224 -7.03 -5.61 5.44
CA ALA A 224 -5.99 -5.07 4.54
C ALA A 224 -4.63 -5.05 5.25
N GLY A 225 -3.58 -5.36 4.50
CA GLY A 225 -2.28 -5.69 5.08
C GLY A 225 -1.26 -6.13 4.05
N THR A 226 0.00 -6.05 4.47
CA THR A 226 1.17 -6.52 3.71
C THR A 226 1.76 -7.72 4.44
N ALA A 227 1.87 -8.85 3.75
CA ALA A 227 2.52 -10.04 4.27
C ALA A 227 4.01 -10.02 3.91
N PHE A 228 4.84 -10.62 4.76
CA PHE A 228 6.29 -10.64 4.61
C PHE A 228 6.84 -12.05 4.64
N VAL A 229 7.99 -12.24 4.02
CA VAL A 229 8.80 -13.45 4.17
C VAL A 229 9.57 -13.35 5.49
N ASP A 230 9.06 -13.99 6.54
CA ASP A 230 9.50 -13.83 7.93
C ASP A 230 9.97 -15.13 8.59
N PHE A 231 10.24 -16.19 7.82
CA PHE A 231 10.67 -17.48 8.39
C PHE A 231 11.94 -17.37 9.25
N GLU A 232 12.88 -16.48 8.91
CA GLU A 232 14.08 -16.22 9.72
C GLU A 232 13.69 -15.66 11.11
N PHE A 233 12.69 -14.79 11.17
CA PHE A 233 12.16 -14.26 12.43
C PHE A 233 11.40 -15.32 13.21
N LEU A 234 10.55 -16.12 12.56
CA LEU A 234 9.84 -17.21 13.22
C LEU A 234 10.80 -18.24 13.82
N GLU A 235 11.88 -18.57 13.12
CA GLU A 235 12.94 -19.44 13.63
C GLU A 235 13.63 -18.83 14.87
N GLU A 236 13.96 -17.54 14.87
CA GLU A 236 14.53 -16.84 16.02
C GLU A 236 13.58 -16.77 17.23
N VAL A 237 12.29 -16.51 16.99
CA VAL A 237 11.24 -16.49 18.01
C VAL A 237 11.07 -17.89 18.62
N ASN A 238 11.02 -18.93 17.78
CA ASN A 238 10.90 -20.33 18.23
C ASN A 238 12.14 -20.80 19.00
N ALA A 239 13.33 -20.29 18.66
CA ALA A 239 14.55 -20.51 19.42
C ALA A 239 14.61 -19.71 20.74
N GLY A 240 13.63 -18.83 21.00
CA GLY A 240 13.54 -18.01 22.19
C GLY A 240 14.53 -16.85 22.24
N LYS A 241 15.17 -16.51 21.11
CA LYS A 241 16.18 -15.44 21.01
C LYS A 241 16.06 -14.70 19.69
N VAL A 242 15.47 -13.51 19.73
CA VAL A 242 15.42 -12.59 18.58
C VAL A 242 16.65 -11.70 18.58
N SER A 243 17.32 -11.61 17.43
CA SER A 243 18.50 -10.77 17.26
C SER A 243 18.11 -9.29 17.26
N ALA A 244 19.02 -8.42 17.70
CA ALA A 244 18.76 -6.97 17.70
C ALA A 244 18.49 -6.43 16.29
N ALA A 245 19.17 -6.97 15.28
CA ALA A 245 18.97 -6.59 13.88
C ALA A 245 17.56 -6.97 13.38
N THR A 246 17.12 -8.19 13.68
CA THR A 246 15.77 -8.66 13.33
C THR A 246 14.71 -7.82 14.04
N LEU A 247 14.85 -7.61 15.36
CA LEU A 247 13.92 -6.77 16.12
C LEU A 247 13.84 -5.35 15.56
N ASN A 248 14.97 -4.75 15.18
CA ASN A 248 15.02 -3.42 14.60
C ASN A 248 14.24 -3.34 13.27
N ARG A 249 14.42 -4.32 12.38
CA ARG A 249 13.69 -4.40 11.10
C ARG A 249 12.19 -4.47 11.32
N PHE A 250 11.73 -5.43 12.12
CA PHE A 250 10.29 -5.62 12.37
C PHE A 250 9.68 -4.47 13.17
N SER A 251 10.42 -3.81 14.07
CA SER A 251 9.95 -2.60 14.74
C SER A 251 9.74 -1.45 13.74
N CYS A 252 10.63 -1.30 12.76
CA CYS A 252 10.49 -0.27 11.72
C CYS A 252 9.31 -0.57 10.79
N ILE A 253 9.12 -1.85 10.42
CA ILE A 253 7.99 -2.31 9.60
C ILE A 253 6.68 -2.08 10.33
N ALA A 254 6.53 -2.55 11.58
CA ALA A 254 5.29 -2.37 12.36
C ALA A 254 4.86 -0.89 12.51
N LEU A 255 5.80 0.06 12.41
CA LEU A 255 5.52 1.48 12.50
C LEU A 255 5.43 2.19 11.14
N ALA A 256 5.66 1.48 10.02
CA ALA A 256 5.74 2.07 8.68
C ALA A 256 4.40 2.60 8.18
N GLY A 257 3.32 1.84 8.38
CA GLY A 257 1.97 2.27 8.04
C GLY A 257 1.54 3.55 8.78
N VAL A 258 1.60 3.54 10.12
CA VAL A 258 1.25 4.71 10.95
C VAL A 258 2.16 5.91 10.69
N SER A 259 3.45 5.69 10.41
CA SER A 259 4.38 6.77 10.05
C SER A 259 4.02 7.37 8.69
N THR A 260 3.59 6.56 7.74
CA THR A 260 3.15 7.03 6.41
C THR A 260 1.89 7.86 6.52
N GLU A 261 0.90 7.39 7.30
CA GLU A 261 -0.31 8.16 7.55
C GLU A 261 -0.01 9.51 8.24
N TYR A 262 0.87 9.50 9.25
CA TYR A 262 1.31 10.71 9.93
C TYR A 262 1.94 11.72 8.95
N LEU A 263 2.81 11.25 8.04
CA LEU A 263 3.49 12.12 7.09
C LEU A 263 2.56 12.76 6.07
N ILE A 264 1.50 12.06 5.64
CA ILE A 264 0.58 12.56 4.60
C ILE A 264 -0.58 13.35 5.21
N TYR A 265 -1.12 12.89 6.34
CA TYR A 265 -2.38 13.38 6.91
C TYR A 265 -2.21 14.11 8.25
N GLY A 266 -1.00 14.15 8.81
CA GLY A 266 -0.68 14.78 10.09
C GLY A 266 -0.99 13.93 11.33
N PHE A 267 -1.74 12.83 11.18
CA PHE A 267 -2.07 11.88 12.24
C PHE A 267 -2.42 10.50 11.66
N ALA A 268 -2.21 9.46 12.47
CA ALA A 268 -2.61 8.10 12.14
C ALA A 268 -4.09 7.82 12.51
N GLU A 269 -4.79 7.11 11.64
CA GLU A 269 -6.13 6.56 11.90
C GLU A 269 -6.06 5.02 11.99
N GLY A 270 -5.22 4.37 11.16
CA GLY A 270 -5.00 2.92 11.15
C GLY A 270 -3.81 2.42 11.98
N GLY A 271 -3.45 1.14 11.83
CA GLY A 271 -2.22 0.55 12.40
C GLY A 271 -2.23 0.24 13.90
N LEU A 272 -3.40 0.29 14.57
CA LEU A 272 -3.51 -0.10 15.97
C LEU A 272 -3.14 -1.57 16.19
N ASN A 273 -3.46 -2.45 15.23
CA ASN A 273 -3.07 -3.85 15.27
C ASN A 273 -1.54 -4.01 15.22
N ASP A 274 -0.87 -3.29 14.34
CA ASP A 274 0.59 -3.34 14.18
C ASP A 274 1.31 -2.89 15.47
N ILE A 275 0.83 -1.81 16.08
CA ILE A 275 1.36 -1.31 17.36
C ILE A 275 1.15 -2.34 18.47
N LYS A 276 -0.04 -2.97 18.54
CA LYS A 276 -0.33 -4.03 19.52
C LYS A 276 0.57 -5.25 19.32
N GLN A 277 0.79 -5.68 18.07
CA GLN A 277 1.68 -6.80 17.76
C GLN A 277 3.12 -6.49 18.18
N LEU A 278 3.61 -5.27 17.90
CA LEU A 278 4.93 -4.83 18.35
C LEU A 278 5.03 -4.81 19.89
N ASP A 279 4.01 -4.29 20.59
CA ASP A 279 3.98 -4.27 22.06
C ASP A 279 3.98 -5.70 22.64
N LEU A 280 3.19 -6.62 22.07
CA LEU A 280 3.19 -8.04 22.46
C LEU A 280 4.55 -8.70 22.22
N LEU A 281 5.20 -8.43 21.09
CA LEU A 281 6.54 -8.93 20.80
C LEU A 281 7.57 -8.44 21.83
N LEU A 282 7.58 -7.14 22.13
CA LEU A 282 8.51 -6.55 23.09
C LEU A 282 8.28 -7.10 24.51
N LYS A 283 7.02 -7.27 24.91
CA LYS A 283 6.64 -7.92 26.17
C LYS A 283 7.07 -9.39 26.22
N GLY A 284 6.86 -10.14 25.13
CA GLY A 284 7.29 -11.53 25.01
C GLY A 284 8.80 -11.71 25.12
N LEU A 285 9.57 -10.72 24.64
CA LEU A 285 11.04 -10.67 24.80
C LEU A 285 11.50 -10.15 26.18
N GLY A 286 10.58 -9.85 27.10
CA GLY A 286 10.89 -9.38 28.44
C GLY A 286 11.42 -7.95 28.52
N PHE A 287 11.09 -7.09 27.56
CA PHE A 287 11.51 -5.69 27.61
C PHE A 287 10.80 -4.95 28.75
N THR A 288 11.56 -4.13 29.48
CA THR A 288 10.97 -3.14 30.39
C THR A 288 10.31 -2.02 29.58
N GLN A 289 9.33 -1.33 30.16
CA GLN A 289 8.65 -0.21 29.48
C GLN A 289 9.66 0.82 28.93
N LYS A 290 10.67 1.19 29.72
CA LYS A 290 11.70 2.14 29.29
C LYS A 290 12.48 1.65 28.07
N LYS A 291 12.77 0.35 27.98
CA LYS A 291 13.48 -0.25 26.86
C LYS A 291 12.58 -0.33 25.62
N ALA A 292 11.32 -0.72 25.80
CA ALA A 292 10.31 -0.73 24.76
C ALA A 292 10.09 0.67 24.17
N ASP A 293 9.89 1.69 25.02
CA ASP A 293 9.76 3.08 24.60
C ASP A 293 10.97 3.56 23.80
N SER A 294 12.18 3.16 24.21
CA SER A 294 13.41 3.53 23.52
C SER A 294 13.49 2.87 22.13
N GLN A 295 13.09 1.60 22.03
CA GLN A 295 13.01 0.88 20.76
C GLN A 295 11.98 1.53 19.82
N VAL A 296 10.80 1.86 20.33
CA VAL A 296 9.74 2.52 19.57
C VAL A 296 10.20 3.89 19.07
N ARG A 297 10.80 4.73 19.92
CA ARG A 297 11.28 6.07 19.51
C ARG A 297 12.34 6.00 18.41
N TRP A 298 13.32 5.11 18.55
CA TRP A 298 14.33 4.91 17.50
C TRP A 298 13.68 4.45 16.20
N SER A 299 12.77 3.48 16.28
CA SER A 299 12.08 2.92 15.11
C SER A 299 11.22 3.97 14.42
N VAL A 300 10.45 4.78 15.18
CA VAL A 300 9.69 5.93 14.63
C VAL A 300 10.61 6.90 13.90
N LEU A 301 11.71 7.33 14.54
CA LEU A 301 12.65 8.27 13.92
C LEU A 301 13.21 7.70 12.62
N ASN A 302 13.69 6.45 12.67
CA ASN A 302 14.28 5.78 11.52
C ASN A 302 13.28 5.64 10.38
N THR A 303 12.11 5.08 10.66
CA THR A 303 11.04 4.86 9.69
C THR A 303 10.55 6.16 9.07
N VAL A 304 10.30 7.20 9.86
CA VAL A 304 9.88 8.51 9.33
C VAL A 304 10.93 9.11 8.41
N LEU A 305 12.22 9.03 8.76
CA LEU A 305 13.30 9.55 7.92
C LEU A 305 13.47 8.75 6.62
N LEU A 306 13.30 7.44 6.65
CA LEU A 306 13.29 6.60 5.44
C LEU A 306 12.12 6.97 4.52
N LEU A 307 10.92 7.10 5.07
CA LEU A 307 9.72 7.45 4.29
C LEU A 307 9.79 8.86 3.70
N ARG A 308 10.36 9.83 4.43
CA ARG A 308 10.61 11.19 3.92
C ARG A 308 11.62 11.20 2.78
N ARG A 309 12.71 10.44 2.90
CA ARG A 309 13.75 10.38 1.87
C ARG A 309 13.22 9.78 0.57
N HIS A 310 12.39 8.74 0.69
CA HIS A 310 11.89 7.98 -0.47
C HIS A 310 10.41 8.26 -0.76
N GLU A 311 9.96 9.49 -0.54
CA GLU A 311 8.56 9.90 -0.73
C GLU A 311 8.06 9.63 -2.16
N ALA A 312 8.87 9.96 -3.17
CA ALA A 312 8.51 9.76 -4.57
C ALA A 312 8.36 8.27 -4.94
N ALA A 313 9.24 7.42 -4.42
CA ALA A 313 9.15 5.97 -4.60
C ALA A 313 7.91 5.41 -3.93
N ARG A 314 7.61 5.85 -2.70
CA ARG A 314 6.41 5.49 -1.95
C ARG A 314 5.12 5.86 -2.69
N ALA A 315 5.05 7.06 -3.27
CA ALA A 315 3.89 7.53 -4.01
C ALA A 315 3.61 6.69 -5.28
N LYS A 316 4.66 6.39 -6.06
CA LYS A 316 4.55 5.51 -7.24
C LYS A 316 4.21 4.07 -6.88
N LEU A 317 4.77 3.57 -5.78
CA LEU A 317 4.44 2.26 -5.23
C LEU A 317 2.96 2.18 -4.84
N ALA A 318 2.44 3.19 -4.15
CA ALA A 318 1.03 3.28 -3.80
C ALA A 318 0.12 3.25 -5.05
N GLU A 319 0.49 3.97 -6.12
CA GLU A 319 -0.23 3.92 -7.41
C GLU A 319 -0.21 2.51 -8.01
N ALA A 320 0.96 1.87 -8.07
CA ALA A 320 1.10 0.50 -8.56
C ALA A 320 0.28 -0.52 -7.78
N MET A 321 0.29 -0.39 -6.45
CA MET A 321 -0.51 -1.23 -5.56
C MET A 321 -2.01 -1.02 -5.83
N SER A 322 -2.46 0.23 -6.00
CA SER A 322 -3.86 0.54 -6.30
C SER A 322 -4.36 -0.07 -7.62
N MET A 323 -3.45 -0.27 -8.59
CA MET A 323 -3.73 -0.95 -9.86
C MET A 323 -3.69 -2.48 -9.76
N GLY A 324 -3.29 -3.04 -8.61
CA GLY A 324 -3.19 -4.47 -8.38
C GLY A 324 -1.97 -5.14 -9.04
N ASN A 325 -0.88 -4.39 -9.24
CA ASN A 325 0.36 -4.92 -9.83
C ASN A 325 0.97 -6.06 -8.98
N SER A 326 1.76 -6.94 -9.59
CA SER A 326 2.45 -8.01 -8.83
C SER A 326 3.49 -7.45 -7.85
N VAL A 327 3.93 -8.28 -6.90
CA VAL A 327 4.98 -7.91 -5.94
C VAL A 327 6.29 -7.57 -6.68
N GLY A 328 6.66 -8.38 -7.67
CA GLY A 328 7.81 -8.14 -8.54
C GLY A 328 7.71 -6.81 -9.28
N SER A 329 6.55 -6.47 -9.84
CA SER A 329 6.34 -5.17 -10.50
C SER A 329 6.46 -3.99 -9.51
N CYS A 330 5.91 -4.13 -8.30
CA CYS A 330 6.07 -3.14 -7.23
C CYS A 330 7.55 -2.96 -6.85
N ILE A 331 8.32 -4.05 -6.76
CA ILE A 331 9.77 -3.99 -6.49
C ILE A 331 10.51 -3.28 -7.64
N ASP A 332 10.18 -3.58 -8.90
CA ASP A 332 10.80 -2.90 -10.05
C ASP A 332 10.57 -1.38 -10.01
N ILE A 333 9.37 -0.95 -9.58
CA ILE A 333 9.05 0.47 -9.43
C ILE A 333 9.89 1.12 -8.33
N ILE A 334 10.11 0.45 -7.19
CA ILE A 334 10.99 0.95 -6.12
C ILE A 334 12.42 1.12 -6.66
N GLU A 335 12.97 0.08 -7.28
CA GLU A 335 14.33 0.06 -7.83
C GLU A 335 14.54 1.10 -8.94
N ASN A 336 13.49 1.49 -9.67
CA ASN A 336 13.53 2.56 -10.68
C ASN A 336 13.30 3.96 -10.12
N SER A 337 12.80 4.08 -8.89
CA SER A 337 12.36 5.36 -8.31
C SER A 337 13.27 5.90 -7.23
N ILE A 338 14.18 5.09 -6.70
CA ILE A 338 15.15 5.50 -5.70
C ILE A 338 16.49 5.79 -6.39
N ASP A 339 17.07 6.95 -6.09
CA ASP A 339 18.43 7.26 -6.51
C ASP A 339 19.43 6.50 -5.62
N VAL A 340 20.48 5.96 -6.22
CA VAL A 340 21.56 5.25 -5.52
C VAL A 340 22.26 6.17 -4.52
N SER A 341 22.26 7.49 -4.71
CA SER A 341 22.82 8.44 -3.73
C SER A 341 22.04 8.50 -2.41
N ASP A 342 20.78 8.06 -2.42
CA ASP A 342 19.88 8.13 -1.27
C ASP A 342 19.89 6.85 -0.43
N LEU A 343 20.57 5.80 -0.90
CA LEU A 343 20.74 4.51 -0.23
C LEU A 343 21.77 4.59 0.90
#